data_AF-A0A1E1L5H7-F1
#
_entry.id   AF-A0A1E1L5H7-F1
#
_cell.length_a   1.000
_cell.length_b   1.000
_cell.length_c   1.000
_cell.angle_alpha   90.00
_cell.angle_beta   90.00
_cell.angle_gamma   90.00
#
_symmetry.space_group_name_H-M   'P 1'
#
loop_
_entity.id
_entity.type
_entity.pdbx_description
1 polymer ?
#
loop_
_entity_poly.entity_id
_entity_poly.type
_entity_poly.pdbx_seq_one_letter_code
_entity_poly.pdbx_strand_id
1 'polypeptide(L)'
;MYSNPRIPVGSWISVTGVNGMIASNTANLLLEVSVAGVAHVASIIGSFDPNTGIPGVIDGAVNTSKSATKEPSIKAFVYTSSSWSAANPQPNVEYSIGPDSWNDHAIKAA
;
A
#
# COMPACT_ATOMS: atom_id res chain seq x y z
N MET A 1 -22.46 18.57 1.54
CA MET A 1 -21.44 19.01 0.56
C MET A 1 -20.65 20.14 1.17
N TYR A 2 -19.35 19.97 1.39
CA TYR A 2 -18.49 21.02 1.94
C TYR A 2 -18.33 22.13 0.90
N SER A 3 -18.73 23.35 1.25
CA SER A 3 -18.82 24.51 0.34
C SER A 3 -17.47 25.11 -0.05
N ASN A 4 -16.36 24.61 0.51
CA ASN A 4 -15.02 25.08 0.20
C ASN A 4 -13.97 23.98 0.50
N PRO A 5 -13.81 22.98 -0.36
CA PRO A 5 -12.83 21.92 -0.13
C PRO A 5 -11.41 22.54 -0.18
N ARG A 6 -10.62 22.31 0.87
CA ARG A 6 -9.21 22.78 0.95
C ARG A 6 -8.34 22.18 -0.16
N ILE A 7 -8.80 21.10 -0.78
CA ILE A 7 -8.13 20.45 -1.91
C ILE A 7 -9.00 20.64 -3.16
N PRO A 8 -8.48 21.27 -4.24
CA PRO A 8 -9.21 21.45 -5.47
C PRO A 8 -9.60 20.11 -6.11
N VAL A 9 -10.83 20.04 -6.64
CA VAL A 9 -11.33 18.89 -7.39
C VAL A 9 -10.39 18.58 -8.57
N GLY A 10 -9.98 17.33 -8.72
CA GLY A 10 -9.03 16.91 -9.78
C GLY A 10 -7.55 17.03 -9.41
N SER A 11 -7.23 17.40 -8.17
CA SER A 11 -5.85 17.42 -7.68
C SER A 11 -5.27 16.01 -7.51
N TRP A 12 -3.95 15.88 -7.64
CA TRP A 12 -3.23 14.70 -7.20
C TRP A 12 -3.16 14.70 -5.67
N ILE A 13 -3.83 13.76 -5.02
CA ILE A 13 -3.68 13.54 -3.57
C ILE A 13 -2.89 12.25 -3.39
N SER A 14 -1.85 12.32 -2.57
CA SER A 14 -1.10 11.16 -2.12
C SER A 14 -1.75 10.63 -0.84
N VAL A 15 -2.43 9.49 -0.93
CA VAL A 15 -2.96 8.79 0.25
C VAL A 15 -1.88 7.87 0.81
N THR A 16 -0.97 8.41 1.62
CA THR A 16 -0.01 7.61 2.38
C THR A 16 -0.63 7.15 3.69
N GLY A 17 -0.52 5.87 4.05
CA GLY A 17 -0.80 5.45 5.44
C GLY A 17 -2.15 4.79 5.73
N VAL A 18 -2.75 3.96 4.87
CA VAL A 18 -4.06 3.33 5.12
C VAL A 18 -3.99 2.04 5.96
N ASN A 19 -3.44 2.12 7.18
CA ASN A 19 -3.44 0.98 8.11
C ASN A 19 -4.39 1.29 9.28
N GLY A 20 -5.44 0.47 9.44
CA GLY A 20 -6.44 0.60 10.50
C GLY A 20 -7.67 1.45 10.14
N MET A 21 -8.71 1.39 10.99
CA MET A 21 -10.03 1.99 10.74
C MET A 21 -10.00 3.51 10.48
N ILE A 22 -9.11 4.24 11.16
CA ILE A 22 -8.96 5.68 11.01
C ILE A 22 -8.49 6.00 9.59
N ALA A 23 -7.49 5.27 9.11
CA ALA A 23 -6.90 5.57 7.83
C ALA A 23 -7.78 5.12 6.67
N SER A 24 -8.51 4.01 6.80
CA SER A 24 -9.55 3.63 5.83
C SER A 24 -10.66 4.68 5.72
N ASN A 25 -11.05 5.29 6.85
CA ASN A 25 -12.02 6.38 6.86
C ASN A 25 -11.42 7.66 6.24
N THR A 26 -10.16 7.99 6.53
CA THR A 26 -9.45 9.11 5.88
C THR A 26 -9.31 8.88 4.37
N ALA A 27 -9.03 7.66 3.92
CA ALA A 27 -9.00 7.33 2.50
C ALA A 27 -10.37 7.55 1.86
N ASN A 28 -11.47 7.08 2.47
CA ASN A 28 -12.82 7.34 1.98
C ASN A 28 -13.13 8.85 1.89
N LEU A 29 -12.76 9.64 2.89
CA LEU A 29 -12.94 11.10 2.87
C LEU A 29 -12.10 11.79 1.78
N LEU A 30 -10.91 11.27 1.47
CA LEU A 30 -10.08 11.78 0.38
C LEU A 30 -10.61 11.37 -0.99
N LEU A 31 -11.29 10.22 -1.09
CA LEU A 31 -11.97 9.80 -2.31
C LEU A 31 -13.17 10.71 -2.64
N GLU A 32 -13.89 11.19 -1.62
CA GLU A 32 -14.97 12.18 -1.80
C GLU A 32 -14.52 13.52 -2.41
N VAL A 33 -13.22 13.87 -2.33
CA VAL A 33 -12.67 15.10 -2.96
C VAL A 33 -12.12 14.89 -4.38
N SER A 34 -12.43 13.74 -5.01
CA SER A 34 -12.12 13.42 -6.41
C SER A 34 -10.64 13.45 -6.75
N VAL A 35 -9.95 12.39 -6.33
CA VAL A 35 -8.51 12.18 -6.51
C VAL A 35 -8.20 11.42 -7.79
N ALA A 36 -7.07 11.73 -8.43
CA ALA A 36 -6.66 11.06 -9.67
C ALA A 36 -5.79 9.80 -9.46
N GLY A 37 -5.23 9.58 -8.26
CA GLY A 37 -4.35 8.44 -7.99
C GLY A 37 -4.11 8.17 -6.51
N VAL A 38 -3.53 7.00 -6.21
CA VAL A 38 -3.21 6.54 -4.85
C VAL A 38 -1.76 6.08 -4.79
N ALA A 39 -1.03 6.47 -3.75
CA ALA A 39 0.31 5.98 -3.43
C ALA A 39 0.29 5.30 -2.05
N HIS A 40 0.19 3.98 -2.03
CA HIS A 40 0.19 3.20 -0.80
C HIS A 40 1.63 3.03 -0.29
N VAL A 41 2.00 3.86 0.69
CA VAL A 41 3.31 3.85 1.39
C VAL A 41 3.18 3.29 2.81
N ALA A 42 1.96 3.09 3.29
CA ALA A 42 1.67 2.54 4.61
C ALA A 42 2.17 1.11 4.72
N SER A 43 2.83 0.76 5.81
CA SER A 43 3.06 -0.64 6.15
C SER A 43 3.20 -0.79 7.65
N ILE A 44 2.91 -1.99 8.16
CA ILE A 44 3.20 -2.33 9.55
C ILE A 44 4.71 -2.59 9.62
N ILE A 45 5.43 -1.73 10.33
CA ILE A 45 6.86 -1.88 10.57
C ILE A 45 7.05 -2.32 12.03
N GLY A 46 7.88 -3.33 12.27
CA GLY A 46 8.29 -3.74 13.61
C GLY A 46 7.34 -4.69 14.35
N SER A 47 6.40 -5.35 13.66
CA SER A 47 5.73 -6.52 14.25
C SER A 47 6.67 -7.73 14.21
N PHE A 48 6.91 -8.36 15.36
CA PHE A 48 7.75 -9.56 15.47
C PHE A 48 6.94 -10.87 15.45
N ASP A 49 5.61 -10.79 15.55
CA ASP A 49 4.73 -11.95 15.41
C ASP A 49 4.20 -12.03 13.96
N PRO A 50 4.59 -13.05 13.19
CA PRO A 50 4.16 -13.20 11.81
C PRO A 50 2.65 -13.38 11.67
N ASN A 51 1.98 -13.96 12.69
CA ASN A 51 0.53 -14.23 12.66
C ASN A 51 -0.32 -12.97 12.80
N THR A 52 0.28 -11.84 13.21
CA THR A 52 -0.39 -10.56 13.32
C THR A 52 0.13 -9.56 12.29
N GLY A 53 1.46 -9.54 12.06
CA GLY A 53 2.10 -8.64 11.12
C GLY A 53 1.71 -8.92 9.67
N ILE A 54 1.85 -10.18 9.21
CA ILE A 54 1.63 -10.53 7.81
C ILE A 54 0.17 -10.30 7.40
N PRO A 55 -0.85 -10.79 8.14
CA PRO A 55 -2.24 -10.53 7.75
C PRO A 55 -2.57 -9.04 7.73
N GLY A 56 -2.07 -8.26 8.69
CA GLY A 56 -2.33 -6.82 8.76
C GLY A 56 -1.75 -6.05 7.56
N VAL A 57 -0.56 -6.42 7.08
CA VAL A 57 0.04 -5.81 5.87
C VAL A 57 -0.76 -6.19 4.62
N ILE A 58 -1.15 -7.46 4.50
CA ILE A 58 -1.98 -7.94 3.38
C ILE A 58 -3.31 -7.20 3.36
N ASP A 59 -4.02 -7.14 4.49
CA ASP A 59 -5.31 -6.48 4.60
C ASP A 59 -5.22 -4.99 4.30
N GLY A 60 -4.18 -4.30 4.80
CA GLY A 60 -3.95 -2.89 4.51
C GLY A 60 -3.79 -2.62 3.01
N ALA A 61 -2.94 -3.40 2.34
CA ALA A 61 -2.71 -3.27 0.91
C ALA A 61 -3.97 -3.59 0.08
N VAL A 62 -4.61 -4.73 0.35
CA VAL A 62 -5.77 -5.23 -0.40
C VAL A 62 -6.99 -4.33 -0.21
N ASN A 63 -7.29 -3.91 1.02
CA ASN A 63 -8.46 -3.07 1.27
C ASN A 63 -8.29 -1.68 0.66
N THR A 64 -7.09 -1.10 0.71
CA THR A 64 -6.81 0.18 0.04
C THR A 64 -7.00 0.07 -1.47
N SER A 65 -6.46 -1.00 -2.08
CA SER A 65 -6.62 -1.25 -3.50
C SER A 65 -8.10 -1.42 -3.88
N LYS A 66 -8.86 -2.23 -3.13
CA LYS A 66 -10.31 -2.41 -3.33
C LYS A 66 -11.08 -1.10 -3.21
N SER A 67 -10.77 -0.25 -2.23
CA SER A 67 -11.41 1.06 -2.12
C SER A 67 -11.07 1.95 -3.30
N ALA A 68 -9.81 2.00 -3.73
CA ALA A 68 -9.40 2.77 -4.90
C ALA A 68 -10.14 2.33 -6.18
N THR A 69 -10.41 1.03 -6.36
CA THR A 69 -11.15 0.53 -7.53
C THR A 69 -12.63 0.92 -7.57
N LYS A 70 -13.21 1.34 -6.44
CA LYS A 70 -14.62 1.77 -6.37
C LYS A 70 -14.81 3.21 -6.82
N GLU A 71 -13.71 3.95 -6.98
CA GLU A 71 -13.73 5.39 -7.25
C GLU A 71 -13.37 5.67 -8.71
N PRO A 72 -14.32 6.10 -9.55
CA PRO A 72 -14.10 6.27 -10.99
C PRO A 72 -13.06 7.35 -11.33
N SER A 73 -12.74 8.23 -10.39
CA SER A 73 -11.74 9.30 -10.55
C SER A 73 -10.30 8.77 -10.50
N ILE A 74 -10.06 7.63 -9.86
CA ILE A 74 -8.74 7.02 -9.74
C ILE A 74 -8.27 6.46 -11.09
N LYS A 75 -7.08 6.89 -11.51
CA LYS A 75 -6.42 6.47 -12.76
C LYS A 75 -5.13 5.68 -12.54
N ALA A 76 -4.54 5.78 -11.36
CA ALA A 76 -3.29 5.11 -11.02
C ALA A 76 -3.25 4.70 -9.55
N PHE A 77 -2.68 3.52 -9.28
CA PHE A 77 -2.38 3.03 -7.94
C PHE A 77 -0.93 2.58 -7.90
N VAL A 78 -0.16 3.12 -6.95
CA VAL A 78 1.25 2.76 -6.72
C VAL A 78 1.35 2.08 -5.37
N TYR A 79 1.82 0.83 -5.36
CA TYR A 79 2.15 0.10 -4.14
C TYR A 79 3.64 0.24 -3.86
N THR A 80 3.99 0.74 -2.67
CA THR A 80 5.39 0.82 -2.25
C THR A 80 5.81 -0.51 -1.68
N SER A 81 6.42 -1.33 -2.54
CA SER A 81 7.05 -2.60 -2.12
C SER A 81 8.45 -2.36 -1.54
N SER A 82 9.17 -3.44 -1.24
CA SER A 82 10.56 -3.43 -0.79
C SER A 82 11.38 -4.45 -1.56
N SER A 83 12.70 -4.26 -1.68
CA SER A 83 13.61 -5.26 -2.24
C SER A 83 13.55 -6.60 -1.49
N TRP A 84 13.20 -6.55 -0.20
CA TRP A 84 12.97 -7.73 0.64
C TRP A 84 11.82 -8.61 0.16
N SER A 85 10.91 -8.11 -0.68
CA SER A 85 9.87 -8.93 -1.31
C SER A 85 10.42 -9.82 -2.43
N ALA A 86 11.55 -9.44 -3.02
CA ALA A 86 12.19 -10.18 -4.11
C ALA A 86 13.27 -11.14 -3.59
N ALA A 87 14.06 -10.74 -2.58
CA ALA A 87 15.08 -11.62 -2.01
C ALA A 87 15.56 -11.14 -0.62
N ASN A 88 16.03 -12.09 0.19
CA ASN A 88 16.89 -11.79 1.33
C ASN A 88 18.34 -11.59 0.87
N PRO A 89 19.11 -10.67 1.47
CA PRO A 89 20.54 -10.59 1.21
C PRO A 89 21.24 -11.87 1.65
N GLN A 90 22.04 -12.43 0.75
CA GLN A 90 22.86 -13.62 1.00
C GLN A 90 24.34 -13.22 0.99
N PRO A 91 25.03 -13.21 2.15
CA PRO A 91 26.43 -12.80 2.21
C PRO A 91 27.33 -13.63 1.30
N ASN A 92 28.15 -12.96 0.49
CA ASN A 92 29.10 -13.57 -0.44
C ASN A 92 28.47 -14.42 -1.55
N VAL A 93 27.17 -14.26 -1.82
CA VAL A 93 26.48 -14.93 -2.93
C VAL A 93 26.05 -13.87 -3.92
N GLU A 94 26.50 -13.99 -5.17
CA GLU A 94 26.02 -13.17 -6.27
C GLU A 94 24.75 -13.79 -6.86
N TYR A 95 23.71 -12.99 -6.99
CA TYR A 95 22.45 -13.40 -7.62
C TYR A 95 21.82 -12.19 -8.31
N SER A 96 21.03 -12.46 -9.35
CA SER A 96 20.29 -11.43 -10.09
C SER A 96 18.84 -11.37 -9.61
N ILE A 97 18.30 -10.16 -9.51
CA ILE A 97 16.89 -9.90 -9.18
C ILE A 97 16.23 -9.27 -10.41
N GLY A 98 15.11 -9.85 -10.84
CA GLY A 98 14.27 -9.37 -11.93
C GLY A 98 12.84 -9.07 -11.48
N PRO A 99 11.98 -8.58 -12.40
CA PRO A 99 10.57 -8.27 -12.11
C PRO A 99 9.73 -9.48 -11.67
N ASP A 100 10.19 -10.69 -11.94
CA ASP A 100 9.58 -11.98 -11.63
C ASP A 100 10.20 -12.66 -10.40
N SER A 101 11.17 -12.03 -9.74
CA SER A 101 11.81 -12.56 -8.54
C SER A 101 10.93 -12.43 -7.31
N TRP A 102 10.80 -13.52 -6.55
CA TRP A 102 10.07 -13.60 -5.29
C TRP A 102 10.98 -14.12 -4.19
N ASN A 103 10.77 -13.63 -2.97
CA ASN A 103 11.51 -14.10 -1.80
C ASN A 103 10.98 -15.48 -1.34
N ASP A 104 11.36 -16.53 -2.06
CA ASP A 104 10.99 -17.92 -1.74
C ASP A 104 11.42 -18.35 -0.34
N HIS A 105 12.50 -17.76 0.19
CA HIS A 105 12.94 -18.02 1.56
C HIS A 105 11.91 -17.52 2.57
N ALA A 106 11.40 -16.30 2.37
CA ALA A 106 10.35 -15.75 3.22
C ALA A 106 9.05 -16.53 3.08
N ILE A 107 8.65 -16.94 1.86
CA ILE A 107 7.44 -17.74 1.64
C ILE A 107 7.51 -19.08 2.36
N LYS A 108 8.66 -19.76 2.33
CA LYS A 108 8.85 -21.06 3.02
C LYS A 108 8.91 -20.93 4.56
N ALA A 109 9.22 -19.74 5.07
CA ALA A 109 9.36 -19.49 6.51
C ALA A 109 8.08 -18.95 7.17
N ALA A 110 7.11 -18.52 6.37
CA ALA A 110 5.79 -18.06 6.81
C ALA A 110 4.86 -19.24 7.08
#